data_AF-A0A357B0P3-F1
#
_entry.id   AF-A0A357B0P3-F1
#
_cell.length_a   1.000
_cell.length_b   1.000
_cell.length_c   1.000
_cell.angle_alpha   90.00
_cell.angle_beta   90.00
_cell.angle_gamma   90.00
#
_symmetry.space_group_name_H-M   'P 1'
#
loop_
_entity.id
_entity.type
_entity.pdbx_description
1 polymer ?
#
loop_
_entity_poly.entity_id
_entity_poly.type
_entity_poly.pdbx_seq_one_letter_code
_entity_poly.pdbx_strand_id
1 'polypeptide(L)'
;DSLVLVDDDEVIKVHVHTNDPGVALTQALTYGSLLTVKIENMREQHSHLSSDTASIEDDGVIAKPEKKYGVVAICAGAGMVALFRELGADRVVAGGQTMNPSTEDILKEINRTPAETVLVLPNNKNIIMAAEQC
;
A
#
# COMPACT_ATOMS: atom_id res chain seq x y z
N ASP A 1 -14.81 4.67 -13.82
CA ASP A 1 -14.23 4.56 -15.17
C ASP A 1 -13.39 5.79 -15.46
N SER A 2 -12.13 5.58 -15.87
CA SER A 2 -11.17 6.66 -16.17
C SER A 2 -10.34 6.27 -17.39
N LEU A 3 -9.97 7.26 -18.20
CA LEU A 3 -9.20 7.11 -19.43
C LEU A 3 -8.01 8.08 -19.39
N VAL A 4 -6.81 7.56 -19.60
CA VAL A 4 -5.60 8.36 -19.75
C VAL A 4 -4.92 7.96 -21.06
N LEU A 5 -4.56 8.96 -21.85
CA LEU A 5 -3.84 8.78 -23.11
C LEU A 5 -2.49 9.49 -23.04
N VAL A 6 -1.46 8.80 -23.49
CA VAL A 6 -0.14 9.38 -23.74
C VAL A 6 0.21 9.07 -25.19
N ASP A 7 0.53 10.13 -25.92
CA ASP A 7 0.97 10.05 -27.32
C ASP A 7 2.50 10.04 -27.37
N ASP A 8 3.05 9.13 -28.16
CA ASP A 8 4.46 9.04 -28.53
C ASP A 8 4.49 8.90 -30.06
N ASP A 9 5.52 9.40 -30.73
CA ASP A 9 5.51 9.73 -32.17
C ASP A 9 4.96 8.61 -33.09
N GLU A 10 5.08 7.34 -32.69
CA GLU A 10 4.57 6.17 -33.42
C GLU A 10 3.57 5.29 -32.65
N VAL A 11 3.34 5.53 -31.34
CA VAL A 11 2.54 4.64 -30.48
C VAL A 11 1.70 5.42 -29.47
N ILE A 12 0.40 5.11 -29.40
CA ILE A 12 -0.49 5.65 -28.38
C ILE A 12 -0.58 4.66 -27.22
N LYS A 13 -0.23 5.10 -26.01
CA LYS A 13 -0.43 4.33 -24.77
C LYS A 13 -1.73 4.75 -24.11
N VAL A 14 -2.67 3.80 -24.01
CA VAL A 14 -3.99 4.02 -23.42
C VAL A 14 -4.11 3.24 -22.11
N HIS A 15 -4.49 3.93 -21.03
CA HIS A 15 -4.86 3.31 -19.77
C HIS A 15 -6.37 3.50 -19.54
N VAL A 16 -7.11 2.40 -19.37
CA VAL A 16 -8.56 2.40 -19.14
C VAL A 16 -8.90 1.62 -17.87
N HIS A 17 -9.69 2.22 -16.98
CA HIS A 17 -10.40 1.48 -15.94
C HIS A 17 -11.83 1.19 -16.40
N THR A 18 -12.19 -0.08 -16.54
CA THR A 18 -13.53 -0.53 -16.96
C THR A 18 -13.86 -1.89 -16.34
N ASN A 19 -15.15 -2.17 -16.15
CA ASN A 19 -15.63 -3.50 -15.76
C ASN A 19 -15.70 -4.48 -16.94
N ASP A 20 -15.66 -3.97 -18.19
CA ASP A 20 -15.87 -4.75 -19.41
C ASP A 20 -14.67 -4.61 -20.38
N PRO A 21 -13.48 -5.16 -20.02
CA PRO A 21 -12.26 -4.97 -20.81
C PRO A 21 -12.38 -5.51 -22.25
N GLY A 22 -13.21 -6.53 -22.48
CA GLY A 22 -13.43 -7.08 -23.82
C GLY A 22 -14.03 -6.07 -24.81
N VAL A 23 -14.94 -5.20 -24.35
CA VAL A 23 -15.51 -4.14 -25.20
C VAL A 23 -14.44 -3.13 -25.57
N ALA A 24 -13.64 -2.70 -24.59
CA ALA A 24 -12.55 -1.75 -24.81
C ALA A 24 -11.51 -2.27 -25.83
N LEU A 25 -11.11 -3.54 -25.71
CA LEU A 25 -10.16 -4.17 -26.63
C LEU A 25 -10.72 -4.29 -28.05
N THR A 26 -11.98 -4.73 -28.17
CA THR A 26 -12.64 -4.90 -29.48
C THR A 26 -12.77 -3.56 -30.19
N GLN A 27 -13.12 -2.49 -29.46
CA GLN A 27 -13.18 -1.14 -30.01
C GLN A 27 -11.78 -0.64 -30.40
N ALA A 28 -10.76 -0.85 -29.58
CA ALA A 28 -9.39 -0.43 -29.89
C ALA A 28 -8.84 -1.08 -31.18
N LEU A 29 -9.19 -2.35 -31.44
CA LEU A 29 -8.81 -3.06 -32.67
C LEU A 29 -9.39 -2.43 -33.95
N THR A 30 -10.44 -1.62 -33.86
CA THR A 30 -10.98 -0.88 -35.02
C THR A 30 -10.09 0.29 -35.46
N TYR A 31 -9.20 0.75 -34.57
CA TYR A 31 -8.29 1.88 -34.81
C TYR A 31 -6.86 1.45 -35.15
N GLY A 32 -6.50 0.18 -34.88
CA GLY A 32 -5.17 -0.34 -35.18
C GLY A 32 -4.85 -1.64 -34.44
N SER A 33 -3.63 -2.13 -34.64
CA SER A 33 -3.13 -3.31 -33.94
C SER A 33 -2.69 -2.99 -32.51
N LEU A 34 -3.02 -3.85 -31.56
CA LEU A 34 -2.54 -3.75 -30.19
C LEU A 34 -1.14 -4.35 -30.07
N LEU A 35 -0.13 -3.54 -29.72
CA LEU A 35 1.25 -3.98 -29.53
C LEU A 35 1.46 -4.71 -28.20
N THR A 36 0.94 -4.14 -27.11
CA THR A 36 1.08 -4.70 -25.75
C THR A 36 -0.21 -4.47 -24.99
N VAL A 37 -0.77 -5.55 -24.43
CA VAL A 37 -2.01 -5.51 -23.66
C VAL A 37 -1.72 -6.01 -22.25
N LYS A 38 -2.01 -5.18 -21.25
CA LYS A 38 -1.95 -5.54 -19.84
C LYS A 38 -3.32 -5.33 -19.23
N ILE A 39 -3.91 -6.39 -18.68
CA ILE A 39 -5.21 -6.35 -18.02
C ILE A 39 -4.98 -6.72 -16.56
N GLU A 40 -5.39 -5.85 -15.65
CA GLU A 40 -5.23 -6.04 -14.21
C GLU A 40 -6.61 -5.99 -13.54
N ASN A 41 -6.92 -7.01 -12.75
CA ASN A 41 -8.11 -6.99 -11.91
C ASN A 41 -7.78 -6.22 -10.63
N MET A 42 -8.21 -4.97 -10.54
CA MET A 42 -7.90 -4.13 -9.39
C MET A 42 -8.46 -4.66 -8.07
N ARG A 43 -9.56 -5.44 -8.09
CA ARG A 43 -10.09 -6.08 -6.87
C ARG A 43 -9.18 -7.19 -6.39
N GLU A 44 -8.73 -8.04 -7.30
CA GLU A 44 -7.79 -9.11 -6.96
C GLU A 44 -6.41 -8.57 -6.61
N GLN A 45 -5.95 -7.50 -7.28
CA GLN A 45 -4.72 -6.82 -6.92
C GLN A 45 -4.80 -6.25 -5.49
N HIS A 46 -5.95 -5.70 -5.09
CA HIS A 46 -6.18 -5.27 -3.73
C HIS A 46 -6.16 -6.46 -2.75
N SER A 47 -6.84 -7.57 -3.06
CA SER A 47 -6.86 -8.75 -2.20
C SER A 47 -5.50 -9.48 -2.12
N HIS A 48 -4.70 -9.45 -3.19
CA HIS A 48 -3.37 -10.07 -3.22
C HIS A 48 -2.31 -9.23 -2.49
N LEU A 49 -2.43 -7.90 -2.50
CA LEU A 49 -1.67 -7.06 -1.57
C LEU A 49 -2.02 -7.40 -0.11
N SER A 50 -3.26 -7.76 0.19
CA SER A 50 -3.68 -8.19 1.53
C SER A 50 -3.26 -9.64 1.86
N SER A 51 -3.12 -10.54 0.87
CA SER A 51 -2.90 -11.97 1.10
C SER A 51 -1.43 -12.39 1.30
N ASP A 52 -0.46 -11.62 0.78
CA ASP A 52 0.96 -11.83 1.12
C ASP A 52 1.29 -11.31 2.54
N THR A 53 0.34 -10.66 3.19
CA THR A 53 0.30 -10.37 4.64
C THR A 53 -0.66 -11.32 5.38
N ALA A 54 -0.65 -12.61 5.04
CA ALA A 54 -1.30 -13.63 5.85
C ALA A 54 -0.60 -13.79 7.21
N SER A 55 -0.93 -12.90 8.15
CA SER A 55 -1.09 -13.27 9.55
C SER A 55 -2.13 -12.38 10.25
N ILE A 56 -3.34 -12.94 10.32
CA ILE A 56 -4.27 -12.89 11.44
C ILE A 56 -5.13 -11.61 11.56
N GLU A 57 -6.37 -11.80 11.09
CA GLU A 57 -7.64 -11.39 11.71
C GLU A 57 -7.49 -10.92 13.17
N ASP A 58 -7.39 -9.61 13.38
CA ASP A 58 -7.72 -8.97 14.65
C ASP A 58 -7.83 -7.46 14.39
N ASP A 59 -9.04 -7.03 13.99
CA ASP A 59 -9.38 -5.65 13.60
C ASP A 59 -9.95 -4.82 14.75
N GLY A 60 -9.67 -5.17 16.02
CA GLY A 60 -10.23 -4.39 17.13
C GLY A 60 -9.59 -4.52 18.50
N VAL A 61 -8.61 -5.41 18.72
CA VAL A 61 -7.97 -5.51 20.02
C VAL A 61 -6.90 -4.44 20.18
N ILE A 62 -7.22 -3.42 20.96
CA ILE A 62 -6.23 -2.49 21.51
C ILE A 62 -5.44 -3.25 22.58
N ALA A 63 -4.14 -3.38 22.37
CA ALA A 63 -3.23 -4.01 23.32
C ALA A 63 -3.25 -3.23 24.64
N LYS A 64 -3.29 -3.94 25.76
CA LYS A 64 -3.21 -3.28 27.07
C LYS A 64 -1.86 -2.56 27.18
N PRO A 65 -1.83 -1.32 27.66
CA PRO A 65 -0.58 -0.58 27.79
C PRO A 65 0.26 -1.20 28.90
N GLU A 66 1.40 -1.79 28.54
CA GLU A 66 2.38 -2.35 29.48
C GLU A 66 3.53 -1.36 29.76
N LYS A 67 3.68 -0.35 28.91
CA LYS A 67 4.73 0.67 29.00
C LYS A 67 4.22 2.06 28.62
N LYS A 68 4.97 3.09 29.02
CA LYS A 68 4.61 4.48 28.75
C LYS A 68 4.79 4.88 27.28
N TYR A 69 5.84 4.38 26.62
CA TYR A 69 6.17 4.73 25.24
C TYR A 69 6.42 3.49 24.40
N GLY A 70 5.83 3.46 23.20
CA GLY A 70 6.08 2.48 22.15
C GLY A 70 6.51 3.16 20.86
N VAL A 71 7.18 2.42 19.98
CA VAL A 71 7.69 2.93 18.70
C VAL A 71 7.21 2.04 17.56
N VAL A 72 6.55 2.66 16.59
CA VAL A 72 6.15 2.05 15.32
C VAL A 72 6.98 2.68 14.22
N ALA A 73 7.88 1.92 13.61
CA ALA A 73 8.71 2.40 12.52
C ALA A 73 8.13 2.00 11.16
N ILE A 74 8.22 2.87 10.16
CA ILE A 74 7.74 2.58 8.81
C ILE A 74 8.95 2.54 7.88
N CYS A 75 9.26 1.39 7.30
CA CYS A 75 10.45 1.21 6.46
C CYS A 75 10.27 0.15 5.37
N ALA A 76 11.09 0.24 4.33
CA ALA A 76 11.09 -0.69 3.22
C ALA A 76 12.35 -1.57 3.24
N GLY A 77 12.15 -2.86 2.96
CA GLY A 77 13.23 -3.84 2.84
C GLY A 77 13.58 -4.55 4.15
N ALA A 78 13.89 -5.85 4.05
CA ALA A 78 14.12 -6.73 5.20
C ALA A 78 15.29 -6.26 6.11
N GLY A 79 16.34 -5.67 5.54
CA GLY A 79 17.48 -5.16 6.32
C GLY A 79 17.10 -3.99 7.22
N MET A 80 16.28 -3.05 6.73
CA MET A 80 15.80 -1.93 7.53
C MET A 80 14.82 -2.41 8.61
N VAL A 81 13.97 -3.38 8.29
CA VAL A 81 13.06 -3.99 9.27
C VAL A 81 13.84 -4.64 10.41
N ALA A 82 14.90 -5.39 10.09
CA ALA A 82 15.77 -6.00 11.08
C ALA A 82 16.45 -4.95 11.96
N LEU A 83 17.02 -3.91 11.34
CA LEU A 83 17.68 -2.81 12.05
C LEU A 83 16.74 -2.10 13.03
N PHE A 84 15.53 -1.74 12.61
CA PHE A 84 14.59 -1.06 13.50
C PHE A 84 14.16 -1.93 14.68
N ARG A 85 13.97 -3.24 14.46
CA ARG A 85 13.68 -4.18 15.55
C ARG A 85 14.85 -4.29 16.53
N GLU A 86 16.09 -4.37 16.03
CA GLU A 86 17.29 -4.40 16.87
C GLU A 86 17.47 -3.11 17.68
N LEU A 87 17.10 -1.96 17.11
CA LEU A 87 17.13 -0.66 17.80
C LEU A 87 15.97 -0.48 18.80
N GLY A 88 15.06 -1.45 18.90
CA GLY A 88 13.97 -1.44 19.89
C GLY A 88 12.64 -0.89 19.38
N ALA A 89 12.40 -0.84 18.07
CA ALA A 89 11.07 -0.60 17.54
C ALA A 89 10.14 -1.78 17.90
N ASP A 90 8.97 -1.49 18.47
CA ASP A 90 8.00 -2.49 18.88
C ASP A 90 7.32 -3.15 17.70
N ARG A 91 6.97 -2.33 16.71
CA ARG A 91 6.34 -2.75 15.48
C ARG A 91 7.01 -2.06 14.31
N VAL A 92 6.98 -2.74 13.17
CA VAL A 92 7.49 -2.20 11.92
C VAL A 92 6.44 -2.42 10.84
N VAL A 93 6.00 -1.33 10.21
CA VAL A 93 5.10 -1.36 9.06
C VAL A 93 5.94 -1.33 7.79
N ALA A 94 5.64 -2.21 6.85
CA ALA A 94 6.26 -2.16 5.53
C ALA A 94 5.76 -0.91 4.78
N GLY A 95 6.67 -0.03 4.40
CA GLY A 95 6.33 1.18 3.65
C GLY A 95 7.56 1.88 3.08
N GLY A 96 7.45 2.44 1.88
CA GLY A 96 8.54 3.09 1.17
C GLY A 96 8.05 4.19 0.22
N GLN A 97 8.94 4.74 -0.60
CA GLN A 97 8.64 5.88 -1.47
C GLN A 97 7.45 5.63 -2.43
N THR A 98 7.31 4.39 -2.91
CA THR A 98 6.25 3.97 -3.85
C THR A 98 5.19 3.07 -3.22
N MET A 99 5.34 2.74 -1.92
CA MET A 99 4.46 1.83 -1.19
C MET A 99 4.08 2.53 0.11
N ASN A 100 3.02 3.34 0.06
CA ASN A 100 2.55 4.07 1.24
C ASN A 100 1.50 3.20 1.96
N PRO A 101 1.74 2.78 3.22
CA PRO A 101 0.70 2.12 4.00
C PRO A 101 -0.49 3.05 4.18
N SER A 102 -1.69 2.47 4.30
CA SER A 102 -2.89 3.25 4.59
C SER A 102 -2.88 3.73 6.05
N THR A 103 -3.70 4.75 6.35
CA THR A 103 -3.93 5.19 7.74
C THR A 103 -4.42 4.03 8.62
N GLU A 104 -5.27 3.16 8.08
CA GLU A 104 -5.79 2.00 8.80
C GLU A 104 -4.69 0.98 9.13
N ASP A 105 -3.76 0.72 8.19
CA ASP A 105 -2.62 -0.17 8.43
C ASP A 105 -1.72 0.34 9.55
N ILE A 106 -1.46 1.66 9.58
CA ILE A 106 -0.65 2.30 10.62
C ILE A 106 -1.38 2.23 11.97
N LEU A 107 -2.67 2.58 11.99
CA LEU A 107 -3.51 2.58 13.19
C LEU A 107 -3.65 1.17 13.80
N LYS A 108 -3.70 0.13 12.97
CA LYS A 108 -3.69 -1.26 13.42
C LYS A 108 -2.43 -1.63 14.18
N GLU A 109 -1.26 -1.24 13.68
CA GLU A 109 0.00 -1.52 14.37
C GLU A 109 0.22 -0.64 15.60
N ILE A 110 -0.31 0.59 15.61
CA ILE A 110 -0.40 1.42 16.82
C ILE A 110 -1.24 0.72 17.89
N ASN A 111 -2.46 0.27 17.55
CA ASN A 111 -3.35 -0.42 18.49
C ASN A 111 -2.76 -1.72 19.03
N ARG A 112 -1.97 -2.44 18.23
CA ARG A 112 -1.27 -3.66 18.63
C ARG A 112 0.02 -3.42 19.42
N THR A 113 0.43 -2.17 19.58
CA THR A 113 1.60 -1.79 20.38
C THR A 113 1.15 -1.60 21.84
N PRO A 114 1.69 -2.39 22.80
CA PRO A 114 1.24 -2.35 24.20
C PRO A 114 1.81 -1.13 24.95
N ALA A 115 1.49 0.09 24.52
CA ALA A 115 1.99 1.33 25.10
C ALA A 115 0.92 2.43 25.24
N GLU A 116 1.07 3.29 26.26
CA GLU A 116 0.16 4.44 26.47
C GLU A 116 0.31 5.50 25.38
N THR A 117 1.54 5.77 24.94
CA THR A 117 1.85 6.71 23.86
C THR A 117 2.69 5.99 22.82
N VAL A 118 2.24 6.01 21.57
CA VAL A 118 2.96 5.40 20.45
C VAL A 118 3.57 6.48 19.57
N LEU A 119 4.88 6.38 19.35
CA LEU A 119 5.65 7.24 18.47
C LEU A 119 5.75 6.58 17.10
N VAL A 120 5.24 7.26 16.07
CA VAL A 120 5.34 6.79 14.69
C VAL A 120 6.56 7.43 14.03
N LEU A 121 7.41 6.61 13.40
CA LEU A 121 8.59 7.06 12.66
C LEU A 121 8.33 6.91 11.14
N PRO A 122 7.76 7.93 10.48
CA PRO A 122 7.52 7.92 9.04
C PRO A 122 8.83 8.10 8.26
N ASN A 123 8.94 7.46 7.10
CA ASN A 123 10.14 7.57 6.25
C ASN A 123 10.02 8.52 5.06
N ASN A 124 8.82 9.04 4.77
CA ASN A 124 8.60 9.98 3.68
C ASN A 124 7.35 10.85 3.93
N LYS A 125 7.25 11.93 3.15
CA LYS A 125 6.19 12.95 3.30
C LYS A 125 4.75 12.42 3.17
N ASN A 126 4.52 11.41 2.35
CA ASN A 126 3.18 10.86 2.16
C ASN A 126 2.73 10.04 3.38
N ILE A 127 3.69 9.40 4.05
CA ILE A 127 3.45 8.62 5.27
C ILE A 127 3.28 9.53 6.48
N ILE A 128 3.95 10.69 6.54
CA ILE A 128 3.70 11.71 7.57
C ILE A 128 2.22 12.11 7.56
N MET A 129 1.68 12.43 6.38
CA MET A 129 0.26 12.80 6.26
C MET A 129 -0.67 11.68 6.73
N ALA A 130 -0.38 10.41 6.43
CA ALA A 130 -1.19 9.29 6.89
C ALA A 130 -1.10 9.09 8.42
N ALA A 131 0.09 9.27 8.99
CA ALA A 131 0.34 9.13 10.43
C ALA A 131 -0.33 10.23 11.26
N GLU A 132 -0.47 11.45 10.74
CA GLU A 132 -1.18 12.55 11.42
C GLU A 132 -2.70 12.34 11.51
N GLN A 133 -3.25 11.42 10.72
CA GLN A 133 -4.67 11.08 10.70
C GLN A 133 -4.98 9.84 11.57
N CYS A 134 -3.99 9.31 12.30
CA CYS A 134 -4.12 8.15 13.18
C CYS A 134 -4.50 8.55 14.61
#